data_AF-K6U4K6-F1
#
_entry.id   AF-K6U4K6-F1
#
_cell.length_a   1.000
_cell.length_b   1.000
_cell.length_c   1.000
_cell.angle_alpha   90.00
_cell.angle_beta   90.00
_cell.angle_gamma   90.00
#
_symmetry.space_group_name_H-M   'P 1'
#
loop_
_entity.id
_entity.type
_entity.pdbx_description
1 polymer ?
#
loop_
_entity_poly.entity_id
_entity_poly.type
_entity_poly.pdbx_seq_one_letter_code
_entity_poly.pdbx_strand_id
1 'polypeptide(L)'
;MKKYFNKGLLYAWFNSAKAPIIIGLLVWGIVTYINLQRKIFNLKSQIAQTFTNYCYTENLSSYLILGIIFIAIYYIAQGTNKRNMLMFLSSGPYTKKQIKYNELISILITLIPFIILYLYISIMGYIGNKEFMQIVDGYFSMTLIEIIRIAAIGTLLILFMIIIDSMFSNSVIGFISMISIIPISIMIIITKVLETLRYSGINIDYSISYIIRSLMSGNYSEGYSPSILLNSISMKFISIKQLIAEIITLLIFIFIMLLIFNIIQKKYKIEHSNKIFSSKTDENIIVILISTALGCLGFLLFLQPYIYRMQGRYGEYTPLSGINLVECLGGDILFVSITGFIVYKIIKMLLKNIT
;
A
#
# COMPACT_ATOMS: atom_id res chain seq x y z
N MET A 1 18.35 -33.20 -7.49
CA MET A 1 18.47 -32.68 -6.11
C MET A 1 17.94 -31.25 -5.91
N LYS A 2 18.35 -30.23 -6.70
CA LYS A 2 17.88 -28.82 -6.52
C LYS A 2 16.35 -28.63 -6.45
N LYS A 3 15.57 -29.35 -7.27
CA LYS A 3 14.09 -29.31 -7.24
C LYS A 3 13.48 -29.84 -5.93
N TYR A 4 14.08 -30.85 -5.30
CA TYR A 4 13.59 -31.44 -4.05
C TYR A 4 13.86 -30.54 -2.85
N PHE A 5 15.03 -29.90 -2.82
CA PHE A 5 15.38 -28.92 -1.80
C PHE A 5 14.46 -27.69 -1.82
N ASN A 6 14.14 -27.15 -3.01
CA ASN A 6 13.18 -26.04 -3.11
C ASN A 6 11.77 -26.41 -2.62
N LYS A 7 11.31 -27.64 -2.89
CA LYS A 7 10.05 -28.14 -2.33
C LYS A 7 10.09 -28.19 -0.80
N GLY A 8 11.20 -28.66 -0.22
CA GLY A 8 11.39 -28.70 1.24
C GLY A 8 11.25 -27.33 1.91
N LEU A 9 11.80 -26.27 1.31
CA LEU A 9 11.64 -24.90 1.80
C LEU A 9 10.18 -24.43 1.80
N LEU A 10 9.44 -24.72 0.72
CA LEU A 10 8.01 -24.39 0.62
C LEU A 10 7.22 -25.13 1.71
N TYR A 11 7.46 -26.44 1.87
CA TYR A 11 6.77 -27.24 2.91
C TYR A 11 7.05 -26.73 4.32
N ALA A 12 8.30 -26.39 4.63
CA ALA A 12 8.66 -25.84 5.93
C ALA A 12 7.92 -24.52 6.20
N TRP A 13 7.86 -23.63 5.20
CA TRP A 13 7.15 -22.36 5.30
C TRP A 13 5.64 -22.58 5.52
N PHE A 14 4.99 -23.39 4.69
CA PHE A 14 3.55 -23.66 4.84
C PHE A 14 3.22 -24.36 6.15
N ASN A 15 4.09 -25.22 6.68
CA ASN A 15 3.87 -25.86 7.97
C ASN A 15 3.88 -24.83 9.12
N SER A 16 4.74 -23.81 9.04
CA SER A 16 4.74 -22.69 10.01
C SER A 16 3.55 -21.74 9.82
N ALA A 17 3.13 -21.52 8.58
CA ALA A 17 2.10 -20.55 8.22
C ALA A 17 0.66 -21.11 8.23
N LYS A 18 0.46 -22.42 8.36
CA LYS A 18 -0.87 -23.05 8.20
C LYS A 18 -1.94 -22.47 9.13
N ALA A 19 -1.63 -22.32 10.42
CA ALA A 19 -2.56 -21.77 11.41
C ALA A 19 -2.91 -20.30 11.13
N PRO A 20 -1.93 -19.38 10.93
CA PRO A 20 -2.26 -18.00 10.62
C PRO A 20 -2.94 -17.84 9.25
N ILE A 21 -2.66 -18.69 8.25
CA ILE A 21 -3.40 -18.68 6.98
C ILE A 21 -4.88 -19.00 7.22
N ILE A 22 -5.18 -20.05 8.00
CA ILE A 22 -6.58 -20.43 8.31
C ILE A 22 -7.30 -19.30 9.05
N ILE A 23 -6.66 -18.71 10.07
CA ILE A 23 -7.23 -17.57 10.80
C ILE A 23 -7.46 -16.39 9.86
N GLY A 24 -6.49 -16.07 9.00
CA GLY A 24 -6.60 -15.01 8.01
C GLY A 24 -7.75 -15.23 7.02
N LEU A 25 -7.95 -16.47 6.56
CA LEU A 25 -9.08 -16.83 5.70
C LEU A 25 -10.42 -16.67 6.41
N LEU A 26 -10.53 -17.07 7.68
CA LEU A 26 -11.76 -16.86 8.46
C LEU A 26 -12.09 -15.38 8.61
N VAL A 27 -11.11 -14.55 8.98
CA VAL A 27 -11.29 -13.10 9.13
C VAL A 27 -11.67 -12.47 7.80
N TRP A 28 -10.95 -12.81 6.72
CA TRP A 28 -11.27 -12.31 5.38
C TRP A 28 -12.66 -12.74 4.92
N GLY A 29 -13.05 -13.98 5.18
CA GLY A 29 -14.39 -14.49 4.86
C GLY A 29 -15.50 -13.73 5.58
N ILE A 30 -15.34 -13.46 6.87
CA ILE A 30 -16.30 -12.67 7.65
C ILE A 30 -16.41 -11.24 7.08
N VAL A 31 -15.29 -10.58 6.84
CA VAL A 31 -15.27 -9.20 6.35
C VAL A 31 -15.88 -9.08 4.96
N THR A 32 -15.50 -9.98 4.05
CA THR A 32 -16.05 -10.00 2.69
C THR A 32 -17.55 -10.30 2.67
N TYR A 33 -18.01 -11.22 3.52
CA TYR A 33 -19.44 -11.48 3.68
C TYR A 33 -20.21 -10.25 4.18
N ILE A 34 -19.73 -9.57 5.23
CA ILE A 34 -20.36 -8.36 5.77
C ILE A 34 -20.42 -7.25 4.71
N ASN A 35 -19.32 -7.02 3.99
CA ASN A 35 -19.26 -6.01 2.93
C ASN A 35 -20.26 -6.34 1.81
N LEU A 36 -20.32 -7.60 1.38
CA LEU A 36 -21.23 -8.04 0.34
C LEU A 36 -22.70 -7.91 0.76
N GLN A 37 -23.06 -8.27 1.99
CA GLN A 37 -24.43 -8.10 2.50
C GLN A 37 -24.83 -6.63 2.58
N ARG A 38 -23.94 -5.77 3.12
CA ARG A 38 -24.16 -4.32 3.14
C ARG A 38 -24.37 -3.78 1.72
N LYS A 39 -23.59 -4.26 0.76
CA LYS A 39 -23.73 -3.86 -0.64
C LYS A 39 -25.07 -4.28 -1.23
N ILE A 40 -25.50 -5.52 -1.00
CA ILE A 40 -26.81 -6.00 -1.47
C ILE A 40 -27.94 -5.17 -0.84
N PHE A 41 -27.86 -4.89 0.45
CA PHE A 41 -28.81 -4.03 1.15
C PHE A 41 -28.86 -2.62 0.56
N ASN A 42 -27.71 -2.01 0.31
CA ASN A 42 -27.63 -0.68 -0.30
C ASN A 42 -28.23 -0.67 -1.72
N LEU A 43 -27.97 -1.71 -2.53
CA LEU A 43 -28.56 -1.84 -3.86
C LEU A 43 -30.09 -1.99 -3.81
N LYS A 44 -30.62 -2.77 -2.85
CA LYS A 44 -32.07 -2.87 -2.62
C LYS A 44 -32.67 -1.50 -2.32
N SER A 45 -32.04 -0.73 -1.43
CA SER A 45 -32.47 0.63 -1.09
C SER A 45 -32.41 1.58 -2.28
N GLN A 46 -31.34 1.51 -3.08
CA GLN A 46 -31.17 2.37 -4.26
C GLN A 46 -32.21 2.09 -5.34
N ILE A 47 -32.51 0.80 -5.60
CA ILE A 47 -33.57 0.43 -6.55
C ILE A 47 -34.93 0.96 -6.07
N ALA A 48 -35.22 0.82 -4.77
CA ALA A 48 -36.49 1.28 -4.20
C ALA A 48 -36.66 2.81 -4.21
N GLN A 49 -35.58 3.57 -4.02
CA GLN A 49 -35.64 5.03 -3.85
C GLN A 49 -35.33 5.82 -5.13
N THR A 50 -34.43 5.31 -5.96
CA THR A 50 -33.85 6.06 -7.10
C THR A 50 -34.00 5.32 -8.44
N PHE A 51 -34.60 4.13 -8.44
CA PHE A 51 -34.78 3.27 -9.62
C PHE A 51 -33.49 2.94 -10.39
N THR A 52 -32.32 3.10 -9.76
CA THR A 52 -31.04 2.70 -10.35
C THR A 52 -30.72 1.26 -9.99
N ASN A 53 -30.43 0.42 -10.98
CA ASN A 53 -30.17 -1.02 -10.80
C ASN A 53 -28.70 -1.42 -11.00
N TYR A 54 -27.78 -0.46 -11.11
CA TYR A 54 -26.36 -0.73 -11.38
C TYR A 54 -25.57 -1.05 -10.12
N CYS A 55 -24.69 -2.04 -10.22
CA CYS A 55 -23.75 -2.38 -9.16
C CYS A 55 -22.62 -1.33 -9.02
N TYR A 56 -22.10 -1.13 -7.80
CA TYR A 56 -20.90 -0.32 -7.56
C TYR A 56 -19.70 -1.20 -7.16
N THR A 57 -18.49 -0.85 -7.59
CA THR A 57 -17.26 -1.43 -7.03
C THR A 57 -17.00 -0.89 -5.62
N GLU A 58 -16.21 -1.59 -4.82
CA GLU A 58 -15.80 -1.16 -3.49
C GLU A 58 -14.68 -0.11 -3.55
N ASN A 59 -14.46 0.62 -2.46
CA ASN A 59 -13.32 1.52 -2.32
C ASN A 59 -12.05 0.76 -1.89
N LEU A 60 -10.86 1.30 -2.20
CA LEU A 60 -9.57 0.76 -1.78
C LEU A 60 -9.49 0.47 -0.27
N SER A 61 -10.14 1.30 0.55
CA SER A 61 -10.15 1.16 2.01
C SER A 61 -10.68 -0.19 2.50
N SER A 62 -11.59 -0.82 1.75
CA SER A 62 -12.12 -2.15 2.09
C SER A 62 -11.08 -3.26 1.97
N TYR A 63 -10.00 -3.04 1.21
CA TYR A 63 -8.90 -3.98 1.00
C TYR A 63 -7.72 -3.78 1.97
N LEU A 64 -7.71 -2.71 2.78
CA LEU A 64 -6.63 -2.48 3.77
C LEU A 64 -6.50 -3.64 4.77
N ILE A 65 -7.63 -4.22 5.16
CA ILE A 65 -7.67 -5.37 6.07
C ILE A 65 -6.97 -6.60 5.49
N LEU A 66 -7.01 -6.78 4.17
CA LEU A 66 -6.28 -7.84 3.47
C LEU A 66 -4.77 -7.66 3.67
N GLY A 67 -4.28 -6.42 3.57
CA GLY A 67 -2.88 -6.09 3.85
C GLY A 67 -2.46 -6.41 5.28
N ILE A 68 -3.28 -6.05 6.26
CA ILE A 68 -3.04 -6.36 7.68
C ILE A 68 -2.96 -7.87 7.91
N ILE A 69 -3.86 -8.64 7.28
CA ILE A 69 -3.85 -10.11 7.36
C ILE A 69 -2.54 -10.68 6.79
N PHE A 70 -2.08 -10.22 5.62
CA PHE A 70 -0.81 -10.69 5.05
C PHE A 70 0.40 -10.36 5.93
N ILE A 71 0.43 -9.16 6.51
CA ILE A 71 1.47 -8.74 7.46
C ILE A 71 1.49 -9.67 8.68
N ALA A 72 0.32 -9.99 9.24
CA ALA A 72 0.20 -10.88 10.38
C ALA A 72 0.64 -12.32 10.05
N ILE A 73 0.19 -12.87 8.90
CA ILE A 73 0.60 -14.20 8.44
C ILE A 73 2.11 -14.27 8.29
N TYR A 74 2.70 -13.25 7.66
CA TYR A 74 4.13 -13.18 7.42
C TYR A 74 4.93 -13.13 8.73
N TYR A 75 4.53 -12.26 9.66
CA TYR A 75 5.22 -12.13 10.95
C TYR A 75 5.18 -13.43 11.77
N ILE A 76 4.02 -14.08 11.83
CA ILE A 76 3.86 -15.34 12.58
C ILE A 76 4.64 -16.48 11.90
N ALA A 77 4.66 -16.53 10.56
CA ALA A 77 5.38 -17.56 9.81
C ALA A 77 6.92 -17.39 9.91
N GLN A 78 7.42 -16.15 9.89
CA GLN A 78 8.87 -15.87 9.93
C GLN A 78 9.45 -15.97 11.36
N GLY A 79 8.64 -15.67 12.39
CA GLY A 79 9.04 -15.68 13.79
C GLY A 79 9.96 -14.53 14.22
N THR A 80 10.36 -14.55 15.48
CA THR A 80 11.13 -13.46 16.12
C THR A 80 12.63 -13.46 15.77
N ASN A 81 13.18 -14.58 15.29
CA ASN A 81 14.63 -14.76 15.14
C ASN A 81 15.07 -15.03 13.69
N LYS A 82 14.68 -14.12 12.80
CA LYS A 82 14.92 -14.14 11.35
C LYS A 82 16.38 -14.37 10.96
N ARG A 83 17.32 -13.72 11.67
CA ARG A 83 18.76 -13.84 11.41
C ARG A 83 19.28 -15.26 11.63
N ASN A 84 18.83 -15.92 12.69
CA ASN A 84 19.24 -17.30 13.00
C ASN A 84 18.65 -18.29 12.00
N MET A 85 17.37 -18.10 11.63
CA MET A 85 16.73 -18.92 10.60
C MET A 85 17.44 -18.80 9.24
N LEU A 86 17.79 -17.57 8.83
CA LEU A 86 18.46 -17.35 7.56
C LEU A 86 19.91 -17.88 7.58
N MET A 87 20.61 -17.79 8.72
CA MET A 87 21.92 -18.43 8.89
C MET A 87 21.83 -19.96 8.80
N PHE A 88 20.88 -20.57 9.50
CA PHE A 88 20.64 -22.03 9.47
C PHE A 88 20.29 -22.53 8.06
N LEU A 89 19.43 -21.82 7.33
CA LEU A 89 19.09 -22.16 5.96
C LEU A 89 20.28 -21.97 5.01
N SER A 90 21.11 -20.95 5.25
CA SER A 90 22.30 -20.69 4.44
C SER A 90 23.49 -21.62 4.72
N SER A 91 23.52 -22.30 5.87
CA SER A 91 24.46 -23.40 6.13
C SER A 91 24.06 -24.69 5.40
N GLY A 92 22.82 -24.77 4.91
CA GLY A 92 22.37 -25.85 4.02
C GLY A 92 22.76 -25.62 2.56
N PRO A 93 22.31 -26.48 1.63
CA PRO A 93 22.63 -26.39 0.20
C PRO A 93 21.88 -25.25 -0.54
N TYR A 94 21.36 -24.25 0.19
CA TYR A 94 20.49 -23.21 -0.33
C TYR A 94 21.23 -21.90 -0.53
N THR A 95 21.05 -21.29 -1.70
CA THR A 95 21.51 -19.91 -1.91
C THR A 95 20.54 -18.91 -1.28
N LYS A 96 21.05 -17.78 -0.81
CA LYS A 96 20.24 -16.69 -0.22
C LYS A 96 19.13 -16.22 -1.16
N LYS A 97 19.45 -16.12 -2.44
CA LYS A 97 18.49 -15.79 -3.50
C LYS A 97 17.36 -16.81 -3.56
N GLN A 98 17.67 -18.12 -3.54
CA GLN A 98 16.64 -19.16 -3.55
C GLN A 98 15.71 -19.09 -2.33
N ILE A 99 16.24 -18.81 -1.13
CA ILE A 99 15.43 -18.68 0.08
C ILE A 99 14.41 -17.55 -0.08
N LYS A 100 14.85 -16.35 -0.49
CA LYS A 100 13.97 -15.19 -0.61
C LYS A 100 13.00 -15.27 -1.79
N TYR A 101 13.39 -15.88 -2.91
CA TYR A 101 12.45 -16.15 -3.99
C TYR A 101 11.39 -17.19 -3.59
N ASN A 102 11.76 -18.21 -2.82
CA ASN A 102 10.80 -19.17 -2.30
C ASN A 102 9.85 -18.53 -1.28
N GLU A 103 10.34 -17.64 -0.40
CA GLU A 103 9.46 -16.86 0.50
C GLU A 103 8.43 -16.05 -0.30
N LEU A 104 8.85 -15.34 -1.35
CA LEU A 104 7.96 -14.59 -2.23
C LEU A 104 6.93 -15.50 -2.91
N ILE A 105 7.38 -16.64 -3.46
CA ILE A 105 6.48 -17.60 -4.12
C ILE A 105 5.47 -18.17 -3.12
N SER A 106 5.89 -18.52 -1.91
CA SER A 106 4.99 -19.03 -0.87
C SER A 106 3.87 -18.05 -0.54
N ILE A 107 4.21 -16.77 -0.35
CA ILE A 107 3.23 -15.73 0.00
C ILE A 107 2.33 -15.38 -1.20
N LEU A 108 2.85 -15.47 -2.43
CA LEU A 108 1.99 -15.34 -3.61
C LEU A 108 1.02 -16.52 -3.75
N ILE A 109 1.45 -17.74 -3.42
CA ILE A 109 0.55 -18.91 -3.40
C ILE A 109 -0.53 -18.73 -2.32
N THR A 110 -0.23 -18.12 -1.16
CA THR A 110 -1.27 -17.86 -0.15
C THR A 110 -2.31 -16.84 -0.59
N LEU A 111 -2.07 -16.02 -1.62
CA LEU A 111 -3.09 -15.12 -2.17
C LEU A 111 -4.23 -15.87 -2.89
N ILE A 112 -3.93 -17.03 -3.49
CA ILE A 112 -4.90 -17.86 -4.24
C ILE A 112 -6.12 -18.25 -3.39
N PRO A 113 -5.98 -18.85 -2.19
CA PRO A 113 -7.15 -19.22 -1.38
C PRO A 113 -7.99 -18.01 -0.94
N PHE A 114 -7.41 -16.82 -0.78
CA PHE A 114 -8.18 -15.59 -0.47
C PHE A 114 -9.05 -15.15 -1.65
N ILE A 115 -8.52 -15.27 -2.88
CA ILE A 115 -9.29 -15.01 -4.12
C ILE A 115 -10.42 -16.03 -4.26
N ILE A 116 -10.13 -17.33 -4.05
CA ILE A 116 -11.13 -18.40 -4.12
C ILE A 116 -12.25 -18.17 -3.10
N LEU A 117 -11.91 -17.79 -1.87
CA LEU A 117 -12.90 -17.50 -0.82
C LEU A 117 -13.79 -16.33 -1.20
N TYR A 118 -13.23 -15.25 -1.74
CA TYR A 118 -14.01 -14.11 -2.22
C TYR A 118 -14.98 -14.51 -3.33
N LEU A 119 -14.50 -15.30 -4.30
CA LEU A 119 -15.33 -15.82 -5.39
C LEU A 119 -16.46 -16.70 -4.86
N TYR A 120 -16.16 -17.60 -3.91
CA TYR A 120 -17.17 -18.44 -3.26
C TYR A 120 -18.26 -17.60 -2.58
N ILE A 121 -17.88 -16.62 -1.76
CA ILE A 121 -18.83 -15.73 -1.06
C ILE A 121 -19.67 -14.91 -2.06
N SER A 122 -19.05 -14.44 -3.15
CA SER A 122 -19.75 -13.70 -4.21
C SER A 122 -20.79 -14.54 -4.93
N ILE A 123 -20.48 -15.82 -5.22
CA ILE A 123 -21.43 -16.76 -5.82
C ILE A 123 -22.56 -17.09 -4.83
N MET A 124 -22.24 -17.35 -3.57
CA MET A 124 -23.26 -17.62 -2.56
C MET A 124 -24.18 -16.42 -2.31
N GLY A 125 -23.63 -15.20 -2.35
CA GLY A 125 -24.40 -13.96 -2.30
C GLY A 125 -25.39 -13.82 -3.46
N TYR A 126 -24.97 -14.25 -4.67
CA TYR A 126 -25.83 -14.29 -5.85
C TYR A 126 -26.95 -15.31 -5.70
N ILE A 127 -26.62 -16.55 -5.31
CA ILE A 127 -27.60 -17.63 -5.13
C ILE A 127 -28.62 -17.28 -4.05
N GLY A 128 -28.17 -16.74 -2.91
CA GLY A 128 -29.04 -16.36 -1.80
C GLY A 128 -30.00 -15.21 -2.09
N ASN A 129 -29.73 -14.40 -3.13
CA ASN A 129 -30.59 -13.29 -3.55
C ASN A 129 -30.96 -13.41 -5.03
N LYS A 130 -31.19 -14.63 -5.53
CA LYS A 130 -31.35 -14.90 -6.97
C LYS A 130 -32.41 -14.03 -7.66
N GLU A 131 -33.59 -13.89 -7.05
CA GLU A 131 -34.69 -13.09 -7.60
C GLU A 131 -34.31 -11.60 -7.72
N PHE A 132 -33.67 -11.07 -6.68
CA PHE A 132 -33.19 -9.70 -6.67
C PHE A 132 -32.07 -9.47 -7.70
N MET A 133 -31.13 -10.41 -7.79
CA MET A 133 -29.95 -10.29 -8.66
C MET A 133 -30.27 -10.36 -10.15
N GLN A 134 -31.43 -10.89 -10.54
CA GLN A 134 -31.88 -10.86 -11.94
C GLN A 134 -32.18 -9.44 -12.43
N ILE A 135 -32.49 -8.52 -11.53
CA ILE A 135 -32.83 -7.12 -11.83
C ILE A 135 -31.57 -6.24 -11.82
N VAL A 136 -30.50 -6.70 -11.17
CA VAL A 136 -29.26 -5.94 -10.97
C VAL A 136 -28.35 -6.08 -12.19
N ASP A 137 -27.97 -4.93 -12.76
CA ASP A 137 -27.05 -4.88 -13.89
C ASP A 137 -25.58 -4.92 -13.42
N GLY A 138 -24.81 -5.81 -14.05
CA GLY A 138 -23.35 -5.83 -13.96
C GLY A 138 -22.77 -6.48 -12.70
N TYR A 139 -23.52 -7.33 -11.99
CA TYR A 139 -23.02 -8.03 -10.79
C TYR A 139 -21.77 -8.87 -11.09
N PHE A 140 -21.80 -9.71 -12.14
CA PHE A 140 -20.65 -10.57 -12.49
C PHE A 140 -19.43 -9.79 -13.02
N SER A 141 -19.67 -8.70 -13.75
CA SER A 141 -18.59 -7.82 -14.17
C SER A 141 -17.94 -7.12 -12.97
N MET A 142 -18.72 -6.71 -11.97
CA MET A 142 -18.19 -6.17 -10.73
C MET A 142 -17.35 -7.20 -9.98
N THR A 143 -17.85 -8.43 -9.81
CA THR A 143 -17.10 -9.47 -9.09
C THR A 143 -15.78 -9.80 -9.77
N LEU A 144 -15.74 -9.81 -11.11
CA LEU A 144 -14.52 -10.00 -11.89
C LEU A 144 -13.52 -8.85 -11.65
N ILE A 145 -13.98 -7.60 -11.68
CA ILE A 145 -13.13 -6.43 -11.40
C ILE A 145 -12.53 -6.53 -9.98
N GLU A 146 -13.33 -6.93 -8.99
CA GLU A 146 -12.80 -7.09 -7.63
C GLU A 146 -11.81 -8.24 -7.50
N ILE A 147 -11.97 -9.33 -8.26
CA ILE A 147 -10.97 -10.41 -8.29
C ILE A 147 -9.64 -9.88 -8.84
N ILE A 148 -9.67 -9.13 -9.95
CA ILE A 148 -8.47 -8.51 -10.53
C ILE A 148 -7.85 -7.55 -9.52
N ARG A 149 -8.68 -6.75 -8.83
CA ARG A 149 -8.22 -5.79 -7.82
C ARG A 149 -7.57 -6.49 -6.62
N ILE A 150 -8.20 -7.52 -6.05
CA ILE A 150 -7.63 -8.33 -4.96
C ILE A 150 -6.28 -8.92 -5.38
N ALA A 151 -6.19 -9.44 -6.62
CA ALA A 151 -4.94 -10.00 -7.13
C ALA A 151 -3.84 -8.92 -7.28
N ALA A 152 -4.14 -7.79 -7.93
CA ALA A 152 -3.18 -6.73 -8.19
C ALA A 152 -2.74 -6.00 -6.92
N ILE A 153 -3.68 -5.65 -6.04
CA ILE A 153 -3.39 -4.95 -4.79
C ILE A 153 -2.74 -5.89 -3.78
N GLY A 154 -3.21 -7.15 -3.70
CA GLY A 154 -2.61 -8.17 -2.87
C GLY A 154 -1.15 -8.43 -3.24
N THR A 155 -0.85 -8.59 -4.53
CA THR A 155 0.54 -8.75 -5.01
C THR A 155 1.41 -7.53 -4.68
N LEU A 156 0.88 -6.31 -4.82
CA LEU A 156 1.59 -5.09 -4.45
C LEU A 156 1.92 -5.01 -2.96
N LEU A 157 0.94 -5.31 -2.10
CA LEU A 157 1.12 -5.33 -0.65
C LEU A 157 2.15 -6.38 -0.21
N ILE A 158 2.12 -7.57 -0.82
CA ILE A 158 3.10 -8.63 -0.59
C ILE A 158 4.51 -8.16 -1.01
N LEU A 159 4.66 -7.54 -2.17
CA LEU A 159 5.95 -7.03 -2.62
C LEU A 159 6.49 -5.95 -1.69
N PHE A 160 5.65 -4.99 -1.33
CA PHE A 160 6.00 -3.93 -0.38
C PHE A 160 6.46 -4.51 0.97
N MET A 161 5.74 -5.52 1.49
CA MET A 161 6.11 -6.24 2.71
C MET A 161 7.49 -6.85 2.66
N ILE A 162 7.78 -7.63 1.63
CA ILE A 162 9.06 -8.36 1.55
C ILE A 162 10.20 -7.39 1.28
N ILE A 163 9.96 -6.31 0.52
CA ILE A 163 10.94 -5.23 0.32
C ILE A 163 11.31 -4.60 1.66
N ILE A 164 10.33 -4.14 2.43
CA ILE A 164 10.59 -3.53 3.74
C ILE A 164 11.27 -4.51 4.67
N ASP A 165 10.75 -5.74 4.79
CA ASP A 165 11.37 -6.76 5.62
C ASP A 165 12.85 -6.97 5.22
N SER A 166 13.18 -6.99 3.93
CA SER A 166 14.55 -7.18 3.46
C SER A 166 15.53 -6.06 3.85
N MET A 167 15.04 -4.86 4.16
CA MET A 167 15.85 -3.71 4.62
C MET A 167 16.24 -3.81 6.10
N PHE A 168 15.57 -4.67 6.88
CA PHE A 168 15.83 -4.83 8.31
C PHE A 168 16.41 -6.20 8.64
N SER A 169 17.39 -6.21 9.55
CA SER A 169 18.01 -7.44 10.05
C SER A 169 17.21 -8.11 11.16
N ASN A 170 16.38 -7.33 11.88
CA ASN A 170 15.49 -7.80 12.94
C ASN A 170 14.02 -7.77 12.48
N SER A 171 13.29 -8.88 12.65
CA SER A 171 11.88 -8.99 12.23
C SER A 171 10.95 -8.07 13.03
N VAL A 172 11.23 -7.81 14.31
CA VAL A 172 10.42 -6.91 15.15
C VAL A 172 10.53 -5.46 14.65
N ILE A 173 11.75 -5.01 14.35
CA ILE A 173 11.96 -3.65 13.82
C ILE A 173 11.39 -3.53 12.40
N GLY A 174 11.56 -4.56 11.58
CA GLY A 174 10.92 -4.64 10.26
C GLY A 174 9.41 -4.49 10.34
N PHE A 175 8.76 -5.18 11.27
CA PHE A 175 7.31 -5.10 11.49
C PHE A 175 6.85 -3.70 11.94
N ILE A 176 7.51 -3.13 12.96
CA ILE A 176 7.22 -1.77 13.44
C ILE A 176 7.38 -0.78 12.28
N SER A 177 8.45 -0.91 11.51
CA SER A 177 8.71 -0.02 10.37
C SER A 177 7.66 -0.13 9.28
N MET A 178 7.14 -1.33 9.04
CA MET A 178 6.20 -1.61 7.99
C MET A 178 4.80 -1.06 8.30
N ILE A 179 4.36 -1.14 9.56
CA ILE A 179 3.02 -0.67 9.96
C ILE A 179 3.02 0.83 10.26
N SER A 180 4.09 1.34 10.88
CA SER A 180 4.10 2.70 11.43
C SER A 180 5.08 3.62 10.72
N ILE A 181 6.38 3.37 10.83
CA ILE A 181 7.41 4.35 10.46
C ILE A 181 7.33 4.72 8.97
N ILE A 182 7.28 3.73 8.07
CA ILE A 182 7.29 3.96 6.63
C ILE A 182 5.95 4.53 6.14
N PRO A 183 4.78 3.95 6.48
CA PRO A 183 3.50 4.54 6.06
C PRO A 183 3.29 5.97 6.58
N ILE A 184 3.62 6.24 7.86
CA ILE A 184 3.44 7.58 8.44
C ILE A 184 4.38 8.60 7.78
N SER A 185 5.65 8.24 7.54
CA SER A 185 6.59 9.13 6.87
C SER A 185 6.16 9.46 5.44
N ILE A 186 5.69 8.47 4.67
CA ILE A 186 5.14 8.68 3.33
C ILE A 186 3.90 9.59 3.39
N MET A 187 2.98 9.35 4.33
CA MET A 187 1.78 10.18 4.50
C MET A 187 2.12 11.65 4.76
N ILE A 188 3.11 11.93 5.63
CA ILE A 188 3.56 13.30 5.92
C ILE A 188 4.18 13.97 4.68
N ILE A 189 4.97 13.22 3.90
CA ILE A 189 5.56 13.76 2.67
C ILE A 189 4.45 14.08 1.66
N ILE A 190 3.49 13.17 1.48
CA ILE A 190 2.34 13.37 0.59
C ILE A 190 1.54 14.58 1.02
N THR A 191 1.18 14.72 2.31
CA THR A 191 0.40 15.86 2.79
C THR A 191 1.11 17.18 2.51
N LYS A 192 2.43 17.23 2.71
CA LYS A 192 3.21 18.42 2.35
C LYS A 192 3.19 18.70 0.85
N VAL A 193 3.37 17.70 -0.01
CA VAL A 193 3.28 17.87 -1.47
C VAL A 193 1.89 18.34 -1.91
N LEU A 194 0.82 17.86 -1.28
CA LEU A 194 -0.53 18.34 -1.58
C LEU A 194 -0.71 19.81 -1.19
N GLU A 195 -0.15 20.20 -0.05
CA GLU A 195 -0.15 21.58 0.41
C GLU A 195 0.62 22.50 -0.55
N THR A 196 1.76 22.06 -1.07
CA THR A 196 2.53 22.83 -2.07
C THR A 196 1.78 23.05 -3.37
N LEU A 197 1.10 22.01 -3.85
CA LEU A 197 0.27 22.11 -5.04
C LEU A 197 -0.92 23.06 -4.82
N ARG A 198 -1.52 23.05 -3.62
CA ARG A 198 -2.66 23.92 -3.31
C ARG A 198 -2.29 25.39 -3.32
N TYR A 199 -1.21 25.79 -2.64
CA TYR A 199 -0.85 27.22 -2.61
C TYR A 199 -0.20 27.71 -3.90
N SER A 200 0.35 26.82 -4.74
CA SER A 200 0.92 27.20 -6.04
C SER A 200 -0.12 27.44 -7.13
N GLY A 201 -1.40 27.13 -6.87
CA GLY A 201 -2.48 27.32 -7.84
C GLY A 201 -2.41 26.39 -9.05
N ILE A 202 -1.56 25.36 -9.02
CA ILE A 202 -1.58 24.29 -10.01
C ILE A 202 -2.93 23.60 -9.85
N ASN A 203 -3.77 23.73 -10.90
CA ASN A 203 -5.17 23.39 -10.84
C ASN A 203 -5.36 21.97 -10.30
N ILE A 204 -6.01 21.87 -9.13
CA ILE A 204 -6.12 20.64 -8.34
C ILE A 204 -6.83 19.55 -9.14
N ASP A 205 -7.59 19.92 -10.17
CA ASP A 205 -8.39 19.01 -11.01
C ASP A 205 -7.56 18.25 -12.06
N TYR A 206 -6.32 18.68 -12.37
CA TYR A 206 -5.45 18.05 -13.38
C TYR A 206 -4.14 17.48 -12.84
N SER A 207 -3.84 17.69 -11.55
CA SER A 207 -2.61 17.24 -10.91
C SER A 207 -2.76 15.87 -10.23
N ILE A 208 -1.63 15.19 -9.98
CA ILE A 208 -1.55 13.96 -9.17
C ILE A 208 -2.25 14.15 -7.81
N SER A 209 -2.34 15.39 -7.31
CA SER A 209 -3.10 15.74 -6.11
C SER A 209 -4.61 15.55 -6.23
N TYR A 210 -5.24 15.68 -7.41
CA TYR A 210 -6.64 15.30 -7.61
C TYR A 210 -6.82 13.83 -7.27
N ILE A 211 -5.96 12.99 -7.85
CA ILE A 211 -6.02 11.53 -7.71
C ILE A 211 -5.78 11.15 -6.24
N ILE A 212 -4.79 11.75 -5.59
CA ILE A 212 -4.51 11.48 -4.17
C ILE A 212 -5.64 12.00 -3.25
N ARG A 213 -6.20 13.19 -3.53
CA ARG A 213 -7.31 13.76 -2.74
C ARG A 213 -8.62 13.01 -3.00
N SER A 214 -8.85 12.52 -4.21
CA SER A 214 -10.01 11.69 -4.54
C SER A 214 -9.92 10.33 -3.82
N LEU A 215 -8.70 9.75 -3.76
CA LEU A 215 -8.44 8.55 -2.97
C LEU A 215 -8.72 8.73 -1.47
N MET A 216 -8.47 9.93 -0.92
CA MET A 216 -8.64 10.20 0.51
C MET A 216 -10.03 10.73 0.91
N SER A 217 -10.72 11.49 0.05
CA SER A 217 -11.92 12.24 0.45
C SER A 217 -13.25 11.56 0.18
N GLY A 218 -13.29 10.47 -0.61
CA GLY A 218 -14.49 9.64 -0.82
C GLY A 218 -15.69 10.33 -1.50
N ASN A 219 -15.62 11.65 -1.75
CA ASN A 219 -16.68 12.45 -2.34
C ASN A 219 -16.37 12.71 -3.82
N TYR A 220 -17.22 12.17 -4.70
CA TYR A 220 -17.12 12.38 -6.15
C TYR A 220 -18.27 13.24 -6.63
N SER A 221 -17.93 14.32 -7.36
CA SER A 221 -18.81 14.91 -8.35
C SER A 221 -18.85 13.99 -9.57
N GLU A 222 -20.07 13.60 -9.95
CA GLU A 222 -20.39 12.79 -11.13
C GLU A 222 -19.78 13.43 -12.40
N GLY A 223 -18.79 12.79 -13.01
CA GLY A 223 -18.28 13.25 -14.30
C GLY A 223 -17.02 12.55 -14.79
N TYR A 224 -15.95 12.56 -14.00
CA TYR A 224 -14.65 12.01 -14.43
C TYR A 224 -13.85 11.51 -13.21
N SER A 225 -14.12 10.29 -12.76
CA SER A 225 -13.30 9.62 -11.76
C SER A 225 -12.17 8.84 -12.48
N PRO A 226 -10.89 9.24 -12.34
CA PRO A 226 -9.78 8.72 -13.17
C PRO A 226 -9.23 7.35 -12.73
N SER A 227 -9.84 6.65 -11.77
CA SER A 227 -9.32 5.35 -11.29
C SER A 227 -10.40 4.36 -10.88
N ILE A 228 -10.78 3.49 -11.82
CA ILE A 228 -11.68 2.34 -11.68
C ILE A 228 -11.16 1.30 -10.67
N LEU A 229 -9.84 1.14 -10.57
CA LEU A 229 -9.22 0.15 -9.68
C LEU A 229 -9.04 0.63 -8.25
N LEU A 230 -9.15 1.93 -7.98
CA LEU A 230 -8.94 2.48 -6.65
C LEU A 230 -10.22 3.01 -5.99
N ASN A 231 -11.21 3.41 -6.79
CA ASN A 231 -12.44 4.03 -6.31
C ASN A 231 -13.67 3.14 -6.52
N SER A 232 -14.73 3.44 -5.77
CA SER A 232 -16.07 2.94 -6.02
C SER A 232 -16.65 3.63 -7.26
N ILE A 233 -16.93 2.86 -8.31
CA ILE A 233 -17.50 3.35 -9.56
C ILE A 233 -18.73 2.50 -9.90
N SER A 234 -19.77 3.14 -10.40
CA SER A 234 -20.94 2.45 -10.95
C SER A 234 -20.56 1.69 -12.22
N MET A 235 -21.03 0.44 -12.34
CA MET A 235 -20.82 -0.38 -13.53
C MET A 235 -21.27 0.30 -14.84
N LYS A 236 -22.22 1.25 -14.77
CA LYS A 236 -22.67 2.04 -15.93
C LYS A 236 -21.57 2.90 -16.55
N PHE A 237 -20.67 3.43 -15.73
CA PHE A 237 -19.66 4.41 -16.15
C PHE A 237 -18.29 3.79 -16.42
N ILE A 238 -18.15 2.46 -16.31
CA ILE A 238 -16.87 1.79 -16.54
C ILE A 238 -16.61 1.71 -18.04
N SER A 239 -15.61 2.47 -18.51
CA SER A 239 -15.10 2.30 -19.86
C SER A 239 -14.02 1.22 -19.90
N ILE A 240 -14.18 0.25 -20.81
CA ILE A 240 -13.23 -0.87 -20.98
C ILE A 240 -11.81 -0.35 -21.27
N LYS A 241 -11.70 0.73 -22.05
CA LYS A 241 -10.41 1.37 -22.38
C LYS A 241 -9.67 1.87 -21.13
N GLN A 242 -10.37 2.55 -20.22
CA GLN A 242 -9.76 3.03 -18.96
C GLN A 242 -9.38 1.85 -18.06
N LEU A 243 -10.24 0.84 -17.95
CA LEU A 243 -9.95 -0.35 -17.14
C LEU A 243 -8.68 -1.07 -17.62
N ILE A 244 -8.50 -1.23 -18.94
CA ILE A 244 -7.30 -1.83 -19.51
C ILE A 244 -6.06 -0.97 -19.23
N ALA A 245 -6.16 0.35 -19.43
CA ALA A 245 -5.06 1.26 -19.13
C ALA A 245 -4.63 1.17 -17.67
N GLU A 246 -5.58 1.14 -16.73
CA GLU A 246 -5.27 1.04 -15.31
C GLU A 246 -4.62 -0.31 -14.94
N ILE A 247 -5.11 -1.43 -15.49
CA ILE A 247 -4.48 -2.74 -15.29
C ILE A 247 -3.03 -2.72 -15.80
N ILE A 248 -2.78 -2.13 -16.97
CA ILE A 248 -1.42 -1.99 -17.52
C ILE A 248 -0.55 -1.15 -16.57
N THR A 249 -1.06 -0.02 -16.05
CA THR A 249 -0.29 0.82 -15.12
C THR A 249 0.06 0.07 -13.82
N LEU A 250 -0.86 -0.72 -13.27
CA LEU A 250 -0.59 -1.55 -12.09
C LEU A 250 0.45 -2.63 -12.38
N LEU A 251 0.39 -3.28 -13.54
CA LEU A 251 1.40 -4.26 -13.94
C LEU A 251 2.79 -3.64 -14.08
N ILE A 252 2.88 -2.44 -14.64
CA ILE A 252 4.14 -1.68 -14.70
C ILE A 252 4.65 -1.39 -13.28
N PHE A 253 3.77 -1.00 -12.36
CA PHE A 253 4.17 -0.72 -10.98
C PHE A 253 4.64 -1.98 -10.24
N ILE A 254 3.96 -3.12 -10.43
CA ILE A 254 4.38 -4.43 -9.93
C ILE A 254 5.77 -4.81 -10.48
N PHE A 255 6.00 -4.57 -11.79
CA PHE A 255 7.28 -4.84 -12.43
C PHE A 255 8.41 -3.97 -11.84
N ILE A 256 8.16 -2.68 -11.62
CA ILE A 256 9.11 -1.77 -10.97
C ILE A 256 9.44 -2.26 -9.55
N MET A 257 8.43 -2.66 -8.77
CA MET A 257 8.64 -3.22 -7.42
C MET A 257 9.47 -4.50 -7.42
N LEU A 258 9.27 -5.39 -8.40
CA LEU A 258 10.10 -6.58 -8.58
C LEU A 258 11.57 -6.24 -8.92
N LEU A 259 11.81 -5.20 -9.72
CA LEU A 259 13.16 -4.71 -9.98
C LEU A 259 13.82 -4.16 -8.72
N ILE A 260 13.11 -3.33 -7.95
CA ILE A 260 13.57 -2.79 -6.66
C ILE A 260 13.92 -3.93 -5.71
N PHE A 261 13.04 -4.93 -5.59
CA PHE A 261 13.26 -6.12 -4.77
C PHE A 261 14.54 -6.87 -5.15
N ASN A 262 14.79 -7.06 -6.45
CA ASN A 262 16.00 -7.72 -6.94
C ASN A 262 17.26 -6.89 -6.64
N ILE A 263 17.19 -5.55 -6.74
CA ILE A 263 18.32 -4.66 -6.42
C ILE A 263 18.67 -4.74 -4.93
N ILE A 264 17.68 -4.67 -4.04
CA ILE A 264 17.89 -4.74 -2.59
C ILE A 264 18.46 -6.10 -2.20
N GLN A 265 17.93 -7.20 -2.76
CA GLN A 265 18.46 -8.53 -2.50
C GLN A 265 19.92 -8.72 -2.89
N LYS A 266 20.35 -8.18 -4.04
CA LYS A 266 21.75 -8.31 -4.48
C LYS A 266 22.73 -7.62 -3.52
N LYS A 267 22.29 -6.57 -2.83
CA LYS A 267 23.10 -5.80 -1.88
C LYS A 267 23.14 -6.41 -0.48
N TYR A 268 22.23 -7.34 -0.17
CA TYR A 268 22.15 -8.00 1.14
C TYR A 268 23.36 -8.93 1.38
N LYS A 269 24.21 -8.59 2.35
CA LYS A 269 25.27 -9.46 2.87
C LYS A 269 25.11 -9.62 4.38
N ILE A 270 25.08 -10.88 4.85
CA ILE A 270 24.89 -11.22 6.27
C ILE A 270 26.00 -10.60 7.14
N GLU A 271 27.24 -10.58 6.63
CA GLU A 271 28.42 -10.03 7.32
C GLU A 271 28.37 -8.51 7.51
N HIS A 272 27.61 -7.78 6.67
CA HIS A 272 27.44 -6.33 6.78
C HIS A 272 26.12 -5.93 7.44
N SER A 273 25.39 -6.90 8.00
CA SER A 273 24.15 -6.61 8.72
C SER A 273 24.48 -6.05 10.11
N ASN A 274 23.98 -4.84 10.38
CA ASN A 274 24.00 -4.26 11.72
C ASN A 274 22.88 -4.90 12.57
N LYS A 275 22.83 -4.59 13.88
CA LYS A 275 21.75 -5.05 14.78
C LYS A 275 20.33 -4.67 14.31
N ILE A 276 20.21 -3.62 13.49
CA ILE A 276 18.94 -3.02 13.05
C ILE A 276 18.73 -3.16 11.54
N PHE A 277 19.71 -2.74 10.74
CA PHE A 277 19.61 -2.69 9.27
C PHE A 277 20.38 -3.83 8.61
N SER A 278 19.89 -4.28 7.47
CA SER A 278 20.53 -5.34 6.69
C SER A 278 21.75 -4.87 5.89
N SER A 279 21.81 -3.59 5.51
CA SER A 279 22.96 -2.98 4.85
C SER A 279 23.08 -1.48 5.17
N LYS A 280 24.27 -0.90 4.94
CA LYS A 280 24.49 0.55 5.08
C LYS A 280 23.67 1.37 4.09
N THR A 281 23.39 0.82 2.91
CA THR A 281 22.52 1.48 1.93
C THR A 281 21.08 1.54 2.42
N ASP A 282 20.58 0.48 3.04
CA ASP A 282 19.20 0.44 3.57
C ASP A 282 19.05 1.39 4.76
N GLU A 283 20.06 1.46 5.64
CA GLU A 283 20.13 2.48 6.69
C GLU A 283 20.02 3.89 6.11
N ASN A 284 20.82 4.22 5.09
CA ASN A 284 20.77 5.55 4.50
C ASN A 284 19.40 5.87 3.88
N ILE A 285 18.77 4.91 3.17
CA ILE A 285 17.44 5.11 2.57
C ILE A 285 16.40 5.43 3.64
N ILE A 286 16.35 4.63 4.71
CA ILE A 286 15.35 4.79 5.77
C ILE A 286 15.61 6.08 6.57
N VAL A 287 16.87 6.39 6.87
CA VAL A 287 17.21 7.63 7.59
C VAL A 287 16.86 8.86 6.75
N ILE A 288 17.09 8.84 5.43
CA ILE A 288 16.68 9.94 4.53
C ILE A 288 15.16 10.07 4.48
N LEU A 289 14.43 8.96 4.39
CA LEU A 289 12.97 8.96 4.39
C LEU A 289 12.41 9.57 5.68
N ILE A 290 12.92 9.15 6.85
CA ILE A 290 12.49 9.68 8.15
C ILE A 290 12.89 11.15 8.29
N SER A 291 14.10 11.52 7.85
CA SER A 291 14.57 12.90 7.98
C SER A 291 13.80 13.87 7.08
N THR A 292 13.47 13.45 5.85
CA THR A 292 12.63 14.25 4.95
C THR A 292 11.21 14.36 5.49
N ALA A 293 10.62 13.28 5.99
CA ALA A 293 9.30 13.33 6.61
C ALA A 293 9.25 14.24 7.85
N LEU A 294 10.24 14.17 8.73
CA LEU A 294 10.32 15.07 9.89
C LEU A 294 10.57 16.53 9.47
N GLY A 295 11.33 16.77 8.41
CA GLY A 295 11.49 18.11 7.83
C GLY A 295 10.17 18.66 7.27
N CYS A 296 9.42 17.83 6.54
CA CYS A 296 8.06 18.16 6.09
C CYS A 296 7.10 18.41 7.27
N LEU A 297 7.17 17.60 8.33
CA LEU A 297 6.36 17.79 9.54
C LEU A 297 6.69 19.13 10.22
N GLY A 298 7.98 19.42 10.41
CA GLY A 298 8.43 20.69 10.95
C GLY A 298 7.91 21.86 10.11
N PHE A 299 7.98 21.75 8.78
CA PHE A 299 7.43 22.76 7.90
C PHE A 299 5.93 22.98 8.15
N LEU A 300 5.16 21.89 8.15
CA LEU A 300 3.72 21.92 8.32
C LEU A 300 3.30 22.53 9.66
N LEU A 301 4.10 22.37 10.72
CA LEU A 301 3.82 22.97 12.02
C LEU A 301 4.20 24.44 12.11
N PHE A 302 5.36 24.84 11.56
CA PHE A 302 5.93 26.17 11.81
C PHE A 302 5.69 27.19 10.71
N LEU A 303 5.81 26.81 9.43
CA LEU A 303 5.75 27.73 8.28
C LEU A 303 4.40 27.74 7.58
N GLN A 304 3.63 26.66 7.72
CA GLN A 304 2.30 26.58 7.14
C GLN A 304 1.36 27.73 7.58
N PRO A 305 1.32 28.15 8.87
CA PRO A 305 0.49 29.29 9.28
C PRO A 305 0.88 30.60 8.62
N TYR A 306 2.16 30.76 8.27
CA TYR A 306 2.66 31.95 7.58
C TYR A 306 2.19 31.98 6.11
N ILE A 307 2.28 30.85 5.41
CA ILE A 307 1.75 30.70 4.05
C ILE A 307 0.24 30.97 4.02
N TYR A 308 -0.51 30.42 4.97
CA TYR A 308 -1.96 30.67 5.05
C TYR A 308 -2.30 32.15 5.18
N ARG A 309 -1.53 32.92 5.95
CA ARG A 309 -1.72 34.37 6.06
C ARG A 309 -1.44 35.10 4.74
N MET A 310 -0.47 34.63 3.96
CA MET A 310 -0.19 35.21 2.63
C MET A 310 -1.29 34.91 1.61
N GLN A 311 -1.93 33.74 1.72
CA GLN A 311 -3.04 33.33 0.85
C GLN A 311 -4.34 34.06 1.16
N GLY A 312 -4.56 34.42 2.43
CA GLY A 312 -5.76 35.11 2.90
C GLY A 312 -5.74 36.60 2.56
N ARG A 313 -6.17 36.96 1.35
CA ARG A 313 -6.61 38.33 1.02
C ARG A 313 -8.14 38.34 0.98
N TYR A 314 -8.75 39.22 1.76
CA TYR A 314 -10.22 39.42 1.81
C TYR A 314 -11.06 38.18 2.21
N GLY A 315 -10.51 37.30 3.05
CA GLY A 315 -11.26 36.15 3.60
C GLY A 315 -11.34 34.92 2.70
N GLU A 316 -10.79 34.97 1.48
CA GLU A 316 -10.70 33.83 0.57
C GLU A 316 -9.24 33.38 0.39
N TYR A 317 -9.00 32.06 0.41
CA TYR A 317 -7.68 31.47 0.18
C TYR A 317 -7.39 31.47 -1.33
N THR A 318 -6.63 32.45 -1.78
CA THR A 318 -6.22 32.54 -3.19
C THR A 318 -4.85 31.88 -3.42
N PRO A 319 -4.60 31.33 -4.62
CA PRO A 319 -3.28 30.81 -4.96
C PRO A 319 -2.24 31.94 -4.94
N LEU A 320 -1.05 31.62 -4.45
CA LEU A 320 0.07 32.56 -4.46
C LEU A 320 0.54 32.76 -5.92
N SER A 321 0.96 33.97 -6.25
CA SER A 321 1.52 34.29 -7.56
C SER A 321 2.70 35.26 -7.43
N GLY A 322 3.54 35.30 -8.46
CA GLY A 322 4.71 36.18 -8.53
C GLY A 322 5.73 35.90 -7.42
N ILE A 323 6.23 36.97 -6.79
CA ILE A 323 7.32 36.92 -5.80
C ILE A 323 6.94 36.06 -4.59
N ASN A 324 5.72 36.18 -4.07
CA ASN A 324 5.25 35.42 -2.90
C ASN A 324 5.29 33.90 -3.14
N LEU A 325 5.01 33.45 -4.37
CA LEU A 325 5.07 32.04 -4.73
C LEU A 325 6.52 31.53 -4.77
N VAL A 326 7.44 32.32 -5.33
CA VAL A 326 8.87 31.99 -5.37
C VAL A 326 9.45 31.97 -3.96
N GLU A 327 9.09 32.93 -3.11
CA GLU A 327 9.49 32.98 -1.70
C GLU A 327 8.98 31.77 -0.92
N CYS A 328 7.71 31.38 -1.11
CA CYS A 328 7.14 30.21 -0.43
C CYS A 328 7.76 28.89 -0.91
N LEU A 329 7.97 28.70 -2.22
CA LEU A 329 8.63 27.51 -2.76
C LEU A 329 10.11 27.44 -2.36
N GLY A 330 10.81 28.58 -2.36
CA GLY A 330 12.19 28.68 -1.88
C GLY A 330 12.28 28.38 -0.38
N GLY A 331 11.37 28.94 0.41
CA GLY A 331 11.24 28.67 1.85
C GLY A 331 10.94 27.21 2.15
N ASP A 332 10.07 26.58 1.37
CA ASP A 332 9.78 25.14 1.41
C ASP A 332 11.05 24.29 1.26
N ILE A 333 11.78 24.51 0.16
CA ILE A 333 12.99 23.72 -0.16
C ILE A 333 14.07 23.97 0.89
N LEU A 334 14.30 25.22 1.27
CA LEU A 334 15.31 25.59 2.26
C LEU A 334 14.98 25.03 3.64
N PHE A 335 13.74 25.17 4.11
CA PHE A 335 13.37 24.71 5.43
C PHE A 335 13.37 23.19 5.53
N VAL A 336 12.79 22.48 4.56
CA VAL A 336 12.77 21.01 4.54
C VAL A 336 14.20 20.47 4.43
N SER A 337 15.07 21.10 3.63
CA SER A 337 16.46 20.66 3.51
C SER A 337 17.29 20.93 4.78
N ILE A 338 17.17 22.10 5.41
CA ILE A 338 17.90 22.44 6.64
C ILE A 338 17.44 21.55 7.80
N THR A 339 16.13 21.51 8.05
CA THR A 339 15.57 20.68 9.14
C THR A 339 15.82 19.20 8.90
N GLY A 340 15.62 18.73 7.67
CA GLY A 340 15.93 17.37 7.27
C GLY A 340 17.41 17.02 7.47
N PHE A 341 18.34 17.93 7.16
CA PHE A 341 19.77 17.70 7.37
C PHE A 341 20.15 17.66 8.86
N ILE A 342 19.58 18.53 9.69
CA ILE A 342 19.78 18.52 11.15
C ILE A 342 19.29 17.18 11.73
N VAL A 343 18.07 16.79 11.39
CA VAL A 343 17.47 15.51 11.82
C VAL A 343 18.31 14.33 11.34
N TYR A 344 18.76 14.36 10.08
CA TYR A 344 19.64 13.33 9.53
C TYR A 344 20.93 13.16 10.35
N LYS A 345 21.58 14.26 10.74
CA LYS A 345 22.78 14.23 11.60
C LYS A 345 22.47 13.66 12.99
N ILE A 346 21.36 14.07 13.61
CA ILE A 346 20.95 13.57 14.92
C ILE A 346 20.69 12.06 14.87
N ILE A 347 19.92 11.59 13.89
CA ILE A 347 19.63 10.16 13.73
C ILE A 347 20.93 9.38 13.49
N LYS A 348 21.83 9.86 12.64
CA LYS A 348 23.13 9.19 12.43
C LYS A 348 23.98 9.13 13.69
N MET A 349 23.97 10.18 14.50
CA MET A 349 24.68 10.21 15.78
C MET A 349 24.10 9.17 16.75
N LEU A 350 22.78 9.07 16.85
CA LEU A 350 22.10 8.07 17.69
C LEU A 350 22.39 6.64 17.20
N LEU A 351 22.36 6.40 15.90
CA LEU A 351 22.65 5.08 15.33
C LEU A 351 24.08 4.64 15.60
N LYS A 352 25.06 5.56 15.55
CA LYS A 352 26.46 5.27 15.87
C LYS A 352 26.67 4.82 17.32
N ASN A 353 25.78 5.22 18.24
CA ASN A 353 25.84 4.80 19.64
C ASN A 353 25.17 3.43 19.90
N ILE A 354 24.36 2.93 18.95
CA ILE A 354 23.59 1.68 19.09
C ILE A 354 24.26 0.52 18.32
N THR A 355 24.94 0.84 17.21
CA THR A 355 25.80 -0.09 16.44
C THR A 355 27.13 -0.28 17.13
#